data_AF-A0A6B3HP93-F1
#
_entry.id   AF-A0A6B3HP93-F1
#
_cell.length_a   1.000
_cell.length_b   1.000
_cell.length_c   1.000
_cell.angle_alpha   90.00
_cell.angle_beta   90.00
_cell.angle_gamma   90.00
#
_symmetry.space_group_name_H-M   'P 1'
#
loop_
_entity.id
_entity.type
_entity.pdbx_description
1 polymer ?
#
loop_
_entity_poly.entity_id
_entity_poly.type
_entity_poly.pdbx_seq_one_letter_code
_entity_poly.pdbx_strand_id
1 'polypeptide(L)'
;ALVLGRELAARAPSAALRAARWRRARIDAALDVPPSGLVTVSYVLGELAPADRTAVVDAAAGAAEAVTVVEPGTPDGYRRIIDARDRLIAAGFHVAAPCPHSAACPIEEGTDWCHFAARVSRSSLHRQVKGASLAWEDEKFSYVAATRPRPAPAAARVVRRPQTRKGQVLLDLCRDAGELRRENVTKRQGPLYRAARDTAWGDPWPPREDPAP
;
A
#
# COMPACT_ATOMS: atom_id res chain seq x y z
N ALA A 1 -21.52 12.34 -8.47
CA ALA A 1 -20.18 11.71 -8.54
C ALA A 1 -19.65 11.60 -9.98
N LEU A 2 -20.26 10.80 -10.87
CA LEU A 2 -19.68 10.54 -12.22
C LEU A 2 -19.54 11.78 -13.12
N VAL A 3 -20.49 12.74 -13.05
CA VAL A 3 -20.40 14.00 -13.81
C VAL A 3 -19.17 14.80 -13.40
N LEU A 4 -19.03 15.09 -12.10
CA LEU A 4 -17.85 15.78 -11.54
C LEU A 4 -16.55 15.04 -11.86
N GLY A 5 -16.54 13.70 -11.76
CA GLY A 5 -15.37 12.90 -12.13
C GLY A 5 -14.93 13.10 -13.58
N ARG A 6 -15.89 13.11 -14.52
CA ARG A 6 -15.62 13.38 -15.95
C ARG A 6 -15.09 14.79 -16.18
N GLU A 7 -15.66 15.78 -15.50
CA GLU A 7 -15.20 17.17 -15.58
C GLU A 7 -13.74 17.33 -15.11
N LEU A 8 -13.40 16.69 -13.99
CA LEU A 8 -12.03 16.69 -13.47
C LEU A 8 -11.07 15.97 -14.42
N ALA A 9 -11.47 14.80 -14.93
CA ALA A 9 -10.66 14.03 -15.87
C ALA A 9 -10.42 14.77 -17.19
N ALA A 10 -11.41 15.49 -17.72
CA ALA A 10 -11.28 16.27 -18.95
C ALA A 10 -10.23 17.39 -18.84
N ARG A 11 -9.96 17.89 -17.63
CA ARG A 11 -8.96 18.93 -17.34
C ARG A 11 -7.64 18.38 -16.83
N ALA A 12 -7.51 17.06 -16.72
CA ALA A 12 -6.29 16.43 -16.21
C ALA A 12 -5.12 16.65 -17.19
N PRO A 13 -3.88 16.86 -16.70
CA PRO A 13 -2.69 16.94 -17.54
C PRO A 13 -2.43 15.66 -18.36
N SER A 14 -2.80 14.50 -17.79
CA SER A 14 -2.63 13.19 -18.42
C SER A 14 -3.66 12.94 -19.53
N ALA A 15 -3.19 12.60 -20.73
CA ALA A 15 -4.04 12.18 -21.85
C ALA A 15 -4.84 10.91 -21.53
N ALA A 16 -4.25 9.97 -20.79
CA ALA A 16 -4.91 8.74 -20.38
C ALA A 16 -6.11 9.01 -19.46
N LEU A 17 -5.98 9.99 -18.55
CA LEU A 17 -7.09 10.41 -17.69
C LEU A 17 -8.19 11.10 -18.50
N ARG A 18 -7.84 11.97 -19.46
CA ARG A 18 -8.84 12.61 -20.34
C ARG A 18 -9.61 11.60 -21.19
N ALA A 19 -8.97 10.50 -21.58
CA ALA A 19 -9.57 9.42 -22.37
C ALA A 19 -10.25 8.33 -21.52
N ALA A 20 -10.32 8.49 -20.19
CA ALA A 20 -10.86 7.47 -19.30
C ALA A 20 -12.34 7.16 -19.60
N ARG A 21 -12.68 5.86 -19.61
CA ARG A 21 -14.06 5.39 -19.76
C ARG A 21 -14.71 5.25 -18.40
N TRP A 22 -15.81 5.96 -18.19
CA TRP A 22 -16.56 5.95 -16.93
C TRP A 22 -17.76 5.01 -17.01
N ARG A 23 -17.72 3.92 -16.25
CA ARG A 23 -18.81 2.94 -16.15
C ARG A 23 -19.58 3.13 -14.83
N ARG A 24 -20.89 2.96 -14.88
CA ARG A 24 -21.74 2.85 -13.68
C ARG A 24 -22.08 1.38 -13.50
N ALA A 25 -21.74 0.82 -12.35
CA ALA A 25 -22.06 -0.55 -11.98
C ALA A 25 -22.39 -0.61 -10.49
N ARG A 26 -23.07 -1.68 -10.08
CA ARG A 26 -23.15 -2.07 -8.67
C ARG A 26 -21.91 -2.90 -8.35
N ILE A 27 -21.35 -2.68 -7.16
CA ILE A 27 -20.23 -3.48 -6.66
C ILE A 27 -20.86 -4.57 -5.78
N ASP A 28 -21.14 -5.70 -6.40
CA ASP A 28 -21.69 -6.90 -5.77
C ASP A 28 -21.15 -8.13 -6.52
N ALA A 29 -21.68 -9.32 -6.22
CA ALA A 29 -21.27 -10.57 -6.85
C ALA A 29 -21.45 -10.61 -8.37
N ALA A 30 -22.26 -9.72 -8.96
CA ALA A 30 -22.45 -9.62 -10.40
C ALA A 30 -21.51 -8.61 -11.07
N LEU A 31 -20.52 -8.06 -10.34
CA LEU A 31 -19.57 -7.09 -10.88
C LEU A 31 -18.72 -7.72 -12.00
N ASP A 32 -18.90 -7.20 -13.21
CA ASP A 32 -18.11 -7.57 -14.38
C ASP A 32 -16.94 -6.58 -14.60
N VAL A 33 -15.73 -7.07 -14.39
CA VAL A 33 -14.48 -6.34 -14.62
C VAL A 33 -13.86 -6.84 -15.93
N PRO A 34 -13.68 -5.97 -16.95
CA PRO A 34 -13.08 -6.38 -18.21
C PRO A 34 -11.63 -6.83 -18.01
N PRO A 35 -11.11 -7.76 -18.85
CA PRO A 35 -9.71 -8.15 -18.84
C PRO A 35 -8.79 -6.93 -18.86
N SER A 36 -7.89 -6.86 -17.89
CA SER A 36 -7.07 -5.66 -17.63
C SER A 36 -5.66 -6.06 -17.18
N GLY A 37 -4.63 -5.29 -17.54
CA GLY A 37 -3.28 -5.54 -17.00
C GLY A 37 -3.18 -5.24 -15.50
N LEU A 38 -3.94 -4.26 -15.02
CA LEU A 38 -3.98 -3.84 -13.62
C LEU A 38 -5.41 -3.47 -13.22
N VAL A 39 -5.85 -3.98 -12.07
CA VAL A 39 -7.06 -3.50 -11.38
C VAL A 39 -6.66 -2.85 -10.06
N THR A 40 -7.20 -1.66 -9.81
CA THR A 40 -6.98 -0.92 -8.56
C THR A 40 -8.30 -0.79 -7.80
N VAL A 41 -8.33 -1.28 -6.57
CA VAL A 41 -9.43 -1.14 -5.61
C VAL A 41 -8.99 -0.18 -4.52
N SER A 42 -9.49 1.05 -4.53
CA SER A 42 -8.93 2.14 -3.72
C SER A 42 -10.00 2.81 -2.88
N TYR A 43 -9.84 2.76 -1.54
CA TYR A 43 -10.72 3.39 -0.55
C TYR A 43 -12.21 3.08 -0.76
N VAL A 44 -12.53 1.80 -1.01
CA VAL A 44 -13.92 1.39 -1.31
C VAL A 44 -14.34 0.14 -0.54
N LEU A 45 -13.42 -0.73 -0.11
CA LEU A 45 -13.82 -1.93 0.63
C LEU A 45 -14.50 -1.55 1.95
N GLY A 46 -14.05 -0.47 2.61
CA GLY A 46 -14.69 0.06 3.81
C GLY A 46 -16.17 0.42 3.63
N GLU A 47 -16.58 0.79 2.42
CA GLU A 47 -17.94 1.24 2.09
C GLU A 47 -18.87 0.09 1.68
N LEU A 48 -18.34 -1.13 1.55
CA LEU A 48 -19.06 -2.30 1.06
C LEU A 48 -19.47 -3.23 2.21
N ALA A 49 -20.55 -3.98 1.99
CA ALA A 49 -20.90 -5.09 2.86
C ALA A 49 -19.84 -6.21 2.75
N PRO A 50 -19.66 -7.06 3.79
CA PRO A 50 -18.62 -8.10 3.79
C PRO A 50 -18.62 -9.02 2.56
N ALA A 51 -19.80 -9.41 2.07
CA ALA A 51 -19.93 -10.23 0.86
C ALA A 51 -19.49 -9.48 -0.41
N ASP A 52 -19.76 -8.18 -0.50
CA ASP A 52 -19.39 -7.37 -1.66
C ASP A 52 -17.89 -7.05 -1.68
N ARG A 53 -17.26 -6.91 -0.50
CA ARG A 53 -15.79 -6.79 -0.38
C ARG A 53 -15.08 -8.02 -0.96
N THR A 54 -15.63 -9.18 -0.63
CA THR A 54 -15.20 -10.48 -1.15
C THR A 54 -15.34 -10.51 -2.67
N ALA A 55 -16.55 -10.20 -3.17
CA ALA A 55 -16.86 -10.24 -4.58
C ALA A 55 -15.96 -9.34 -5.44
N VAL A 56 -15.70 -8.11 -4.98
CA VAL A 56 -14.88 -7.16 -5.76
C VAL A 56 -13.41 -7.57 -5.84
N VAL A 57 -12.85 -8.18 -4.79
CA VAL A 57 -11.47 -8.69 -4.81
C VAL A 57 -11.38 -9.91 -5.74
N ASP A 58 -12.35 -10.81 -5.68
CA ASP A 58 -12.39 -12.00 -6.53
C ASP A 58 -12.58 -11.63 -8.02
N ALA A 59 -13.46 -10.66 -8.30
CA ALA A 59 -13.64 -10.12 -9.65
C ALA A 59 -12.36 -9.45 -10.18
N ALA A 60 -11.65 -8.70 -9.34
CA ALA A 60 -10.35 -8.12 -9.70
C ALA A 60 -9.30 -9.20 -10.01
N ALA A 61 -9.23 -10.25 -9.19
CA ALA A 61 -8.29 -11.36 -9.36
C ALA A 61 -8.56 -12.18 -10.64
N GLY A 62 -9.84 -12.34 -11.00
CA GLY A 62 -10.26 -13.02 -12.22
C GLY A 62 -9.98 -12.23 -13.50
N ALA A 63 -10.01 -10.89 -13.42
CA ALA A 63 -9.87 -10.02 -14.58
C ALA A 63 -8.46 -9.48 -14.84
N ALA A 64 -7.52 -9.64 -13.88
CA ALA A 64 -6.24 -8.93 -13.94
C ALA A 64 -4.97 -9.80 -13.80
N GLU A 65 -3.87 -9.29 -14.35
CA GLU A 65 -2.52 -9.80 -14.11
C GLU A 65 -1.89 -9.20 -12.84
N ALA A 66 -2.31 -7.98 -12.48
CA ALA A 66 -1.91 -7.28 -11.27
C ALA A 66 -3.13 -6.68 -10.57
N VAL A 67 -3.15 -6.74 -9.23
CA VAL A 67 -4.19 -6.12 -8.40
C VAL A 67 -3.52 -5.27 -7.33
N THR A 68 -3.96 -4.01 -7.20
CA THR A 68 -3.60 -3.15 -6.08
C THR A 68 -4.84 -2.83 -5.26
N VAL A 69 -4.79 -3.09 -3.96
CA VAL A 69 -5.84 -2.72 -3.01
C VAL A 69 -5.28 -1.70 -2.02
N VAL A 70 -5.99 -0.60 -1.80
CA VAL A 70 -5.61 0.46 -0.86
C VAL A 70 -6.79 0.81 0.03
N GLU A 71 -6.55 0.91 1.33
CA GLU A 71 -7.54 1.29 2.35
C GLU A 71 -6.94 2.29 3.34
N PRO A 72 -7.76 3.02 4.12
CA PRO A 72 -7.27 3.85 5.21
C PRO A 72 -6.35 3.08 6.15
N GLY A 73 -5.29 3.72 6.63
CA GLY A 73 -4.26 3.13 7.49
C GLY A 73 -4.71 3.02 8.95
N THR A 74 -5.87 2.39 9.15
CA THR A 74 -6.52 2.11 10.43
C THR A 74 -6.48 0.60 10.70
N PRO A 75 -6.73 0.15 11.95
CA PRO A 75 -6.86 -1.28 12.24
C PRO A 75 -7.88 -1.99 11.33
N ASP A 76 -9.03 -1.38 11.07
CA ASP A 76 -10.06 -1.95 10.20
C ASP A 76 -9.66 -1.98 8.73
N GLY A 77 -8.99 -0.93 8.23
CA GLY A 77 -8.47 -0.90 6.87
C GLY A 77 -7.38 -1.95 6.67
N TYR A 78 -6.49 -2.10 7.64
CA TYR A 78 -5.48 -3.17 7.65
C TYR A 78 -6.11 -4.57 7.60
N ARG A 79 -7.14 -4.86 8.40
CA ARG A 79 -7.84 -6.16 8.33
C ARG A 79 -8.39 -6.44 6.94
N ARG A 80 -9.04 -5.46 6.31
CA ARG A 80 -9.52 -5.58 4.92
C ARG A 80 -8.38 -5.83 3.92
N ILE A 81 -7.21 -5.23 4.13
CA ILE A 81 -6.03 -5.46 3.29
C ILE A 81 -5.49 -6.88 3.49
N ILE A 82 -5.45 -7.41 4.71
CA ILE A 82 -5.03 -8.79 4.96
C ILE A 82 -6.03 -9.78 4.34
N ASP A 83 -7.33 -9.57 4.50
CA ASP A 83 -8.36 -10.40 3.86
C ASP A 83 -8.21 -10.40 2.33
N ALA A 84 -8.03 -9.22 1.73
CA ALA A 84 -7.84 -9.08 0.29
C ALA A 84 -6.53 -9.73 -0.18
N ARG A 85 -5.44 -9.57 0.59
CA ARG A 85 -4.14 -10.17 0.32
C ARG A 85 -4.22 -11.69 0.31
N ASP A 86 -4.85 -12.28 1.31
CA ASP A 86 -4.93 -13.73 1.45
C ASP A 86 -5.81 -14.34 0.33
N ARG A 87 -6.87 -13.64 -0.07
CA ARG A 87 -7.67 -13.98 -1.25
C ARG A 87 -6.87 -13.94 -2.55
N LEU A 88 -6.09 -12.88 -2.77
CA LEU A 88 -5.24 -12.77 -3.96
C LEU A 88 -4.22 -13.90 -4.02
N ILE A 89 -3.60 -14.25 -2.88
CA ILE A 89 -2.66 -15.37 -2.79
C ILE A 89 -3.36 -16.70 -3.09
N ALA A 90 -4.56 -16.93 -2.53
CA ALA A 90 -5.35 -18.11 -2.81
C ALA A 90 -5.77 -18.22 -4.29
N ALA A 91 -5.95 -17.08 -4.97
CA ALA A 91 -6.21 -17.00 -6.41
C ALA A 91 -4.94 -17.17 -7.29
N GLY A 92 -3.78 -17.46 -6.70
CA GLY A 92 -2.52 -17.72 -7.40
C GLY A 92 -1.66 -16.48 -7.66
N PHE A 93 -1.93 -15.36 -6.99
CA PHE A 93 -1.05 -14.20 -7.05
C PHE A 93 0.11 -14.30 -6.06
N HIS A 94 1.19 -13.59 -6.38
CA HIS A 94 2.31 -13.34 -5.47
C HIS A 94 2.29 -11.88 -5.02
N VAL A 95 2.55 -11.65 -3.73
CA VAL A 95 2.64 -10.27 -3.20
C VAL A 95 3.90 -9.60 -3.73
N ALA A 96 3.72 -8.50 -4.46
CA ALA A 96 4.80 -7.65 -4.98
C ALA A 96 5.17 -6.53 -3.99
N ALA A 97 4.19 -6.01 -3.25
CA ALA A 97 4.40 -5.01 -2.21
C ALA A 97 3.17 -4.95 -1.26
N PRO A 98 3.27 -4.36 -0.06
CA PRO A 98 4.50 -3.95 0.62
C PRO A 98 5.26 -5.13 1.23
N CYS A 99 4.57 -6.23 1.54
CA CYS A 99 5.14 -7.41 2.18
C CYS A 99 6.23 -8.01 1.28
N PRO A 100 7.39 -8.38 1.84
CA PRO A 100 8.43 -9.06 1.08
C PRO A 100 8.17 -10.56 0.88
N HIS A 101 6.98 -11.04 1.25
CA HIS A 101 6.60 -12.45 1.24
C HIS A 101 5.11 -12.64 0.95
N SER A 102 4.77 -13.86 0.53
CA SER A 102 3.39 -14.34 0.40
C SER A 102 2.97 -15.33 1.51
N ALA A 103 3.81 -15.53 2.55
CA ALA A 103 3.42 -16.27 3.76
C ALA A 103 2.36 -15.51 4.60
N ALA A 104 1.78 -16.13 5.64
CA ALA A 104 0.87 -15.41 6.54
C ALA A 104 1.50 -14.13 7.11
N CYS A 105 0.70 -13.09 7.34
CA CYS A 105 1.21 -11.84 7.92
C CYS A 105 1.70 -12.09 9.37
N PRO A 106 2.92 -11.67 9.75
CA PRO A 106 3.46 -11.91 11.09
C PRO A 106 2.89 -10.99 12.19
N ILE A 107 2.07 -10.00 11.83
CA ILE A 107 1.39 -9.14 12.83
C ILE A 107 0.17 -9.89 13.36
N GLU A 108 0.16 -10.15 14.66
CA GLU A 108 -0.97 -10.77 15.34
C GLU A 108 -2.19 -9.82 15.33
N GLU A 109 -3.35 -10.35 14.96
CA GLU A 109 -4.58 -9.55 14.87
C GLU A 109 -4.92 -8.90 16.22
N GLY A 110 -5.28 -7.62 16.18
CA GLY A 110 -5.65 -6.84 17.38
C GLY A 110 -4.46 -6.29 18.17
N THR A 111 -3.23 -6.76 17.93
CA THR A 111 -2.04 -6.25 18.62
C THR A 111 -1.43 -5.02 17.95
N ASP A 112 -1.46 -4.98 16.62
CA ASP A 112 -0.90 -3.90 15.82
C ASP A 112 -1.48 -3.93 14.39
N TRP A 113 -1.13 -2.96 13.54
CA TRP A 113 -1.50 -2.93 12.13
C TRP A 113 -0.38 -2.38 11.23
N CYS A 114 -0.22 -2.98 10.04
CA CYS A 114 0.73 -2.47 9.05
C CYS A 114 0.09 -1.33 8.25
N HIS A 115 0.74 -0.16 8.24
CA HIS A 115 0.32 1.01 7.48
C HIS A 115 1.56 1.82 7.06
N PHE A 116 1.32 2.81 6.21
CA PHE A 116 2.29 3.80 5.74
C PHE A 116 1.63 5.19 5.80
N ALA A 117 2.41 6.23 5.52
CA ALA A 117 1.91 7.59 5.44
C ALA A 117 2.38 8.28 4.16
N ALA A 118 1.45 8.92 3.46
CA ALA A 118 1.74 9.81 2.35
C ALA A 118 1.44 11.24 2.79
N ARG A 119 2.40 12.16 2.58
CA ARG A 119 2.16 13.57 2.85
C ARG A 119 1.35 14.19 1.73
N VAL A 120 0.17 14.70 2.05
CA VAL A 120 -0.72 15.40 1.11
C VAL A 120 -0.88 16.86 1.49
N SER A 121 -0.96 17.73 0.49
CA SER A 121 -1.08 19.17 0.68
C SER A 121 -2.51 19.58 1.04
N ARG A 122 -2.67 20.46 2.03
CA ARG A 122 -3.94 21.12 2.34
C ARG A 122 -4.01 22.47 1.65
N SER A 123 -5.02 22.67 0.80
CA SER A 123 -5.32 23.99 0.23
C SER A 123 -5.69 24.99 1.33
N SER A 124 -5.58 26.29 1.05
CA SER A 124 -5.97 27.35 2.00
C SER A 124 -7.44 27.24 2.41
N LEU A 125 -8.33 26.90 1.46
CA LEU A 125 -9.74 26.64 1.72
C LEU A 125 -9.92 25.41 2.62
N HIS A 126 -9.19 24.32 2.37
CA HIS A 126 -9.27 23.11 3.19
C HIS A 126 -8.82 23.39 4.63
N ARG A 127 -7.75 24.19 4.83
CA ARG A 127 -7.32 24.64 6.15
C ARG A 127 -8.38 25.46 6.88
N GLN A 128 -8.98 26.43 6.19
CA GLN A 128 -10.01 27.30 6.77
C GLN A 128 -11.25 26.52 7.20
N VAL A 129 -11.71 25.59 6.37
CA VAL A 129 -12.91 24.76 6.67
C VAL A 129 -12.64 23.76 7.80
N LYS A 130 -11.45 23.18 7.87
CA LYS A 130 -11.11 22.14 8.86
C LYS A 130 -10.47 22.70 10.14
N GLY A 131 -10.28 24.02 10.25
CA GLY A 131 -9.55 24.63 11.37
C GLY A 131 -8.10 24.15 11.47
N ALA A 132 -7.50 23.74 10.35
CA ALA A 132 -6.18 23.13 10.33
C ALA A 132 -5.08 24.19 10.19
N SER A 133 -4.09 24.16 11.10
CA SER A 133 -2.97 25.11 11.11
C SER A 133 -1.86 24.75 10.11
N LEU A 134 -1.67 23.45 9.81
CA LEU A 134 -0.63 22.99 8.89
C LEU A 134 -1.12 22.94 7.44
N ALA A 135 -0.24 23.30 6.51
CA ALA A 135 -0.45 23.24 5.05
C ALA A 135 -0.38 21.81 4.47
N TRP A 136 -0.25 20.80 5.32
CA TRP A 136 -0.15 19.40 4.92
C TRP A 136 -0.78 18.49 5.98
N GLU A 137 -1.06 17.26 5.58
CA GLU A 137 -1.40 16.15 6.47
C GLU A 137 -0.69 14.89 6.01
N ASP A 138 -0.39 14.00 6.96
CA ASP A 138 0.13 12.67 6.66
C ASP A 138 -1.08 11.72 6.59
N GLU A 139 -1.55 11.43 5.37
CA GLU A 139 -2.63 10.47 5.11
C GLU A 139 -2.09 9.06 5.34
N LYS A 140 -2.67 8.37 6.31
CA LYS A 140 -2.28 6.99 6.63
C LYS A 140 -3.03 6.03 5.72
N PHE A 141 -2.33 5.05 5.18
CA PHE A 141 -2.93 4.04 4.30
C PHE A 141 -2.31 2.66 4.53
N SER A 142 -3.08 1.63 4.27
CA SER A 142 -2.63 0.24 4.17
C SER A 142 -2.88 -0.22 2.73
N TYR A 143 -2.00 -1.05 2.19
CA TYR A 143 -2.16 -1.53 0.82
C TYR A 143 -1.57 -2.92 0.62
N VAL A 144 -2.01 -3.58 -0.45
CA VAL A 144 -1.35 -4.75 -1.04
C VAL A 144 -1.31 -4.56 -2.55
N ALA A 145 -0.17 -4.85 -3.16
CA ALA A 145 -0.01 -5.01 -4.60
C ALA A 145 0.42 -6.45 -4.86
N ALA A 146 -0.33 -7.16 -5.69
CA ALA A 146 -0.08 -8.56 -6.02
C ALA A 146 -0.07 -8.75 -7.54
N THR A 147 0.75 -9.68 -8.01
CA THR A 147 0.93 -9.97 -9.45
C THR A 147 0.91 -11.47 -9.70
N ARG A 148 0.45 -11.91 -10.88
CA ARG A 148 0.57 -13.32 -11.31
C ARG A 148 2.02 -13.73 -11.59
N PRO A 149 2.83 -12.94 -12.33
CA PRO A 149 4.26 -13.19 -12.39
C PRO A 149 4.88 -13.08 -11.00
N ARG A 150 5.83 -13.96 -10.68
CA ARG A 150 6.53 -13.94 -9.40
C ARG A 150 7.44 -12.71 -9.33
N PRO A 151 7.22 -11.78 -8.37
CA PRO A 151 8.08 -10.62 -8.19
C PRO A 151 9.39 -11.02 -7.53
N ALA A 152 10.37 -10.11 -7.56
CA ALA A 152 11.59 -10.15 -6.76
C ALA A 152 11.48 -9.15 -5.60
N PRO A 153 10.81 -9.52 -4.48
CA PRO A 153 10.67 -8.63 -3.34
C PRO A 153 12.03 -8.30 -2.71
N ALA A 154 12.07 -7.22 -1.92
CA ALA A 154 13.22 -6.94 -1.08
C ALA A 154 13.34 -8.00 0.04
N ALA A 155 14.54 -8.18 0.60
CA ALA A 155 14.75 -9.10 1.72
C ALA A 155 13.94 -8.70 2.97
N ALA A 156 13.77 -7.39 3.18
CA ALA A 156 12.92 -6.84 4.22
C ALA A 156 12.26 -5.53 3.78
N ARG A 157 11.19 -5.18 4.49
CA ARG A 157 10.47 -3.91 4.38
C ARG A 157 10.45 -3.22 5.72
N VAL A 158 10.78 -1.93 5.76
CA VAL A 158 10.66 -1.10 6.96
C VAL A 158 9.19 -0.83 7.26
N VAL A 159 8.68 -1.34 8.37
CA VAL A 159 7.24 -1.28 8.71
C VAL A 159 6.89 -0.18 9.70
N ARG A 160 7.87 0.52 10.28
CA ARG A 160 7.67 1.69 11.15
C ARG A 160 8.65 2.80 10.79
N ARG A 161 8.38 4.03 11.22
CA ARG A 161 9.36 5.11 11.08
C ARG A 161 10.67 4.73 11.80
N PRO A 162 11.82 4.76 11.11
CA PRO A 162 13.12 4.51 11.74
C PRO A 162 13.33 5.35 12.99
N GLN A 163 13.83 4.74 14.07
CA GLN A 163 14.11 5.46 15.32
C GLN A 163 15.60 5.79 15.39
N THR A 164 15.93 7.04 15.08
CA THR A 164 17.32 7.54 15.19
C THR A 164 17.65 7.90 16.64
N ARG A 165 18.75 7.34 17.15
CA ARG A 165 19.32 7.64 18.47
C ARG A 165 20.80 8.02 18.31
N LYS A 166 21.44 8.48 19.39
CA LYS A 166 22.88 8.82 19.37
C LYS A 166 23.71 7.59 18.98
N GLY A 167 24.23 7.60 17.75
CA GLY A 167 25.12 6.56 17.23
C GLY A 167 24.44 5.25 16.81
N GLN A 168 23.12 5.21 16.70
CA GLN A 168 22.40 4.04 16.21
C GLN A 168 21.03 4.38 15.61
N VAL A 169 20.54 3.53 14.71
CA VAL A 169 19.18 3.58 14.14
C VAL A 169 18.50 2.24 14.39
N LEU A 170 17.30 2.26 14.96
CA LEU A 170 16.48 1.07 15.11
C LEU A 170 15.47 0.98 13.96
N LEU A 171 15.44 -0.17 13.29
CA LEU A 171 14.54 -0.47 12.19
C LEU A 171 13.62 -1.61 12.58
N ASP A 172 12.30 -1.38 12.51
CA ASP A 172 11.32 -2.46 12.60
C ASP A 172 11.04 -2.98 11.19
N LEU A 173 11.33 -4.26 10.97
CA LEU A 173 11.38 -4.89 9.66
C LEU A 173 10.40 -6.05 9.58
N CYS A 174 9.63 -6.12 8.49
CA CYS A 174 9.03 -7.37 8.04
C CYS A 174 9.98 -8.04 7.06
N ARG A 175 10.33 -9.30 7.28
CA ARG A 175 11.31 -10.05 6.46
C ARG A 175 10.64 -11.04 5.52
N ASP A 176 11.33 -11.40 4.45
CA ASP A 176 10.90 -12.38 3.44
C ASP A 176 10.55 -13.76 4.01
N ALA A 177 11.12 -14.13 5.15
CA ALA A 177 10.77 -15.33 5.92
C ALA A 177 9.41 -15.24 6.64
N GLY A 178 8.69 -14.11 6.55
CA GLY A 178 7.40 -13.93 7.23
C GLY A 178 7.54 -13.69 8.73
N GLU A 179 8.53 -12.89 9.14
CA GLU A 179 8.76 -12.53 10.55
C GLU A 179 8.95 -11.02 10.73
N LEU A 180 8.54 -10.52 11.90
CA LEU A 180 8.88 -9.17 12.35
C LEU A 180 10.18 -9.22 13.16
N ARG A 181 11.13 -8.36 12.80
CA ARG A 181 12.41 -8.22 13.51
C ARG A 181 12.73 -6.75 13.72
N ARG A 182 13.20 -6.42 14.92
CA ARG A 182 13.88 -5.15 15.17
C ARG A 182 15.37 -5.33 14.94
N GLU A 183 15.93 -4.50 14.06
CA GLU A 183 17.36 -4.45 13.78
C GLU A 183 17.96 -3.17 14.35
N ASN A 184 19.13 -3.29 14.98
CA ASN A 184 19.89 -2.16 15.51
C ASN A 184 21.12 -1.92 14.64
N VAL A 185 21.11 -0.82 13.89
CA VAL A 185 22.22 -0.42 13.03
C VAL A 185 23.03 0.66 13.74
N THR A 186 24.26 0.34 14.12
CA THR A 186 25.14 1.20 14.93
C THR A 186 26.19 1.91 14.08
N LYS A 187 26.73 3.03 14.58
CA LYS A 187 27.80 3.82 13.92
C LYS A 187 29.02 2.98 13.52
N ARG A 188 29.30 1.88 14.23
CA ARG A 188 30.41 0.95 13.93
C ARG A 188 30.23 0.23 12.59
N GLN A 189 29.00 0.11 12.10
CA GLN A 189 28.67 -0.51 10.81
C GLN A 189 28.82 0.44 9.60
N GLY A 190 29.42 1.63 9.81
CA GLY A 190 29.94 2.49 8.74
C GLY A 190 28.92 2.82 7.64
N PRO A 191 29.08 2.34 6.39
CA PRO A 191 28.14 2.57 5.29
C PRO A 191 26.69 2.19 5.61
N LEU A 192 26.47 1.04 6.27
CA LEU A 192 25.12 0.58 6.61
C LEU A 192 24.43 1.53 7.59
N TYR A 193 25.18 2.12 8.52
CA TYR A 193 24.65 3.15 9.43
C TYR A 193 24.25 4.42 8.68
N ARG A 194 25.05 4.86 7.69
CA ARG A 194 24.68 6.00 6.86
C ARG A 194 23.36 5.73 6.13
N ALA A 195 23.26 4.57 5.48
CA ALA A 195 22.03 4.16 4.81
C ALA A 195 20.82 4.06 5.76
N ALA A 196 21.00 3.49 6.96
CA ALA A 196 19.93 3.37 7.94
C ALA A 196 19.36 4.75 8.37
N ARG A 197 20.20 5.78 8.46
CA ARG A 197 19.73 7.14 8.79
C ARG A 197 18.91 7.78 7.68
N ASP A 198 19.19 7.39 6.44
CA ASP A 198 18.56 7.95 5.25
C ASP A 198 17.36 7.10 4.80
N THR A 199 17.13 5.98 5.46
CA THR A 199 16.01 5.06 5.23
C THR A 199 14.69 5.69 5.69
N ALA A 200 13.65 5.56 4.88
CA ALA A 200 12.29 5.99 5.17
C ALA A 200 11.38 4.82 5.54
N TRP A 201 10.21 5.16 6.08
CA TRP A 201 9.16 4.20 6.35
C TRP A 201 8.60 3.64 5.04
N GLY A 202 8.62 2.32 4.88
CA GLY A 202 8.23 1.65 3.64
C GLY A 202 9.40 1.37 2.70
N ASP A 203 10.62 1.76 3.03
CA ASP A 203 11.78 1.44 2.19
C ASP A 203 12.15 -0.05 2.27
N PRO A 204 12.75 -0.60 1.19
CA PRO A 204 13.37 -1.91 1.24
C PRO A 204 14.61 -1.88 2.14
N TRP A 205 14.90 -2.99 2.82
CA TRP A 205 16.08 -3.14 3.66
C TRP A 205 16.71 -4.53 3.48
N PRO A 206 18.06 -4.66 3.48
CA PRO A 206 19.03 -3.58 3.35
C PRO A 206 18.87 -2.83 2.01
N PRO A 207 19.47 -1.63 1.85
CA PRO A 207 19.53 -0.98 0.55
C PRO A 207 20.15 -1.94 -0.46
N ARG A 208 19.63 -1.96 -1.68
CA ARG A 208 20.27 -2.74 -2.75
C ARG A 208 21.69 -2.21 -2.93
N GLU A 209 22.67 -3.11 -3.00
CA GLU A 209 23.97 -2.73 -3.51
C GLU A 209 23.75 -2.28 -4.95
N ASP A 210 23.98 -0.99 -5.23
CA ASP A 210 24.09 -0.56 -6.61
C ASP A 210 25.21 -1.41 -7.24
N PRO A 211 25.01 -1.99 -8.44
CA PRO A 211 26.12 -2.62 -9.13
C PRO A 211 27.24 -1.59 -9.22
N ALA A 212 28.45 -1.99 -8.82
CA ALA A 212 29.62 -1.12 -8.89
C ALA A 212 29.70 -0.52 -10.31
N PRO A 213 30.04 0.78 -10.44
CA PRO A 213 30.05 1.49 -11.71
C PRO A 213 30.98 0.84 -12.75
#